data_AF-A0A524IJX6-F1
#
_entry.id   AF-A0A524IJX6-F1
#
_cell.length_a   1.000
_cell.length_b   1.000
_cell.length_c   1.000
_cell.angle_alpha   90.00
_cell.angle_beta   90.00
_cell.angle_gamma   90.00
#
_symmetry.space_group_name_H-M   'P 1'
#
loop_
_entity.id
_entity.type
_entity.pdbx_description
1 polymer ?
#
loop_
_entity_poly.entity_id
_entity_poly.type
_entity_poly.pdbx_seq_one_letter_code
_entity_poly.pdbx_strand_id
1 'polypeptide(L)'
;MTITAQTQLCGLLGNPVDHSLSPAIHNAAFEKLGLNFAYLAFPVEDLENAIRGIRALGHIRGFSVTIPHKVSIMPLLDSVETTAEHIGSR
;
A
#
# COMPACT_ATOMS: atom_id res chain seq x y z
N MET A 1 13.33 -1.55 14.64
CA MET A 1 12.59 -0.37 14.12
C MET A 1 11.83 0.31 15.25
N THR A 2 12.05 1.60 15.47
CA THR A 2 11.29 2.42 16.44
C THR A 2 10.25 3.25 15.69
N ILE A 3 8.98 3.14 16.06
CA ILE A 3 7.89 3.91 15.44
C ILE A 3 7.68 5.19 16.24
N THR A 4 7.56 6.33 15.55
CA THR A 4 7.30 7.65 16.13
C THR A 4 6.12 8.33 15.44
N ALA A 5 5.69 9.49 15.94
CA ALA A 5 4.63 10.29 15.31
C ALA A 5 5.01 10.83 13.92
N GLN A 6 6.30 10.78 13.55
CA GLN A 6 6.80 11.23 12.24
C GLN A 6 7.00 10.06 11.26
N THR A 7 6.79 8.82 11.70
CA THR A 7 6.92 7.64 10.82
C THR A 7 5.89 7.70 9.70
N GLN A 8 6.35 7.48 8.46
CA GLN A 8 5.46 7.40 7.30
C GLN A 8 5.02 5.95 7.05
N LEU A 9 3.74 5.75 6.77
CA LEU A 9 3.18 4.44 6.48
C LEU A 9 3.18 4.16 4.97
N CYS A 10 3.70 2.99 4.61
CA CYS A 10 3.48 2.31 3.35
C CYS A 10 2.68 1.03 3.60
N GLY A 11 2.06 0.47 2.57
CA GLY A 11 1.47 -0.86 2.74
C GLY A 11 1.06 -1.59 1.49
N LEU A 12 0.40 -2.72 1.70
CA LEU A 12 -0.16 -3.59 0.67
C LEU A 12 -1.66 -3.75 0.91
N LEU A 13 -2.49 -3.44 -0.09
CA LEU A 13 -3.93 -3.70 -0.09
C LEU A 13 -4.23 -4.95 -0.94
N GLY A 14 -5.00 -5.89 -0.40
CA GLY A 14 -5.42 -7.10 -1.09
C GLY A 14 -6.31 -7.96 -0.21
N ASN A 15 -6.77 -9.11 -0.69
CA ASN A 15 -7.45 -10.10 0.15
C ASN A 15 -7.42 -11.49 -0.50
N PRO A 16 -6.79 -12.51 0.10
CA PRO A 16 -6.00 -12.49 1.34
C PRO A 16 -4.58 -11.93 1.13
N VAL A 17 -3.96 -11.38 2.18
CA VAL A 17 -2.58 -10.85 2.15
C VAL A 17 -1.70 -11.25 3.34
N ASP A 18 -2.21 -12.07 4.26
CA ASP A 18 -1.52 -12.41 5.51
C ASP A 18 -0.21 -13.19 5.31
N HIS A 19 -0.09 -13.88 4.17
CA HIS A 19 1.12 -14.62 3.79
C HIS A 19 2.12 -13.80 2.98
N SER A 20 1.87 -12.51 2.80
CA SER A 20 2.76 -11.65 2.02
C SER A 20 4.10 -11.46 2.74
N LEU A 21 5.20 -11.67 2.00
CA LEU A 21 6.54 -11.37 2.47
C LEU A 21 6.89 -9.88 2.33
N SER A 22 6.07 -9.08 1.64
CA SER A 22 6.34 -7.67 1.39
C SER A 22 6.60 -6.87 2.67
N PRO A 23 5.83 -7.01 3.77
CA PRO A 23 6.13 -6.31 5.02
C PRO A 23 7.52 -6.64 5.58
N ALA A 24 7.93 -7.91 5.57
CA ALA A 24 9.24 -8.31 6.07
C ALA A 24 10.37 -7.70 5.22
N ILE A 25 10.24 -7.75 3.90
CA ILE A 25 11.25 -7.24 2.97
C ILE A 25 11.37 -5.71 3.08
N HIS A 26 10.25 -4.99 3.02
CA HIS A 26 10.27 -3.53 3.03
C HIS A 26 10.72 -2.97 4.38
N ASN A 27 10.26 -3.52 5.51
CA ASN A 27 10.71 -3.04 6.82
C ASN A 27 12.20 -3.31 7.06
N ALA A 28 12.73 -4.46 6.64
CA ALA A 28 14.16 -4.74 6.71
C ALA A 28 14.97 -3.76 5.87
N ALA A 29 14.49 -3.39 4.68
CA ALA A 29 15.12 -2.38 3.83
C ALA A 29 15.06 -0.99 4.48
N PHE A 30 13.92 -0.59 5.05
CA PHE A 30 13.77 0.70 5.74
C PHE A 30 14.72 0.81 6.92
N GLU A 31 14.81 -0.24 7.74
CA GLU A 31 15.73 -0.29 8.87
C GLU A 31 17.20 -0.21 8.42
N LYS A 32 17.58 -0.99 7.41
CA LYS A 32 18.95 -0.96 6.86
C LYS A 32 19.35 0.40 6.28
N LEU A 33 18.39 1.13 5.72
CA LEU A 33 18.60 2.45 5.11
C LEU A 33 18.38 3.62 6.08
N GLY A 34 18.00 3.36 7.35
CA GLY A 34 17.70 4.41 8.32
C GLY A 34 16.47 5.26 7.96
N LEU A 35 15.53 4.70 7.19
CA LEU A 35 14.33 5.39 6.74
C LEU A 35 13.22 5.27 7.80
N ASN A 36 12.59 6.39 8.16
CA ASN A 36 11.51 6.41 9.14
C ASN A 36 10.16 6.00 8.52
N PHE A 37 10.08 4.74 8.08
CA PHE A 37 8.90 4.18 7.44
C PHE A 37 8.48 2.87 8.10
N ALA A 38 7.18 2.59 8.03
CA ALA A 38 6.62 1.28 8.34
C ALA A 38 5.91 0.73 7.11
N TYR A 39 6.03 -0.57 6.84
CA TYR A 39 5.27 -1.27 5.81
C TYR A 39 4.34 -2.31 6.43
N LEU A 40 3.03 -2.23 6.14
CA LEU A 40 2.02 -3.17 6.65
C LEU A 40 1.18 -3.77 5.52
N ALA A 41 0.63 -4.97 5.73
CA ALA A 41 -0.36 -5.58 4.83
C ALA A 41 -1.76 -5.40 5.42
N PHE A 42 -2.71 -5.01 4.58
CA PHE A 42 -4.10 -4.76 4.96
C PHE A 42 -5.01 -5.68 4.15
N PRO A 43 -5.65 -6.68 4.78
CA PRO A 43 -6.76 -7.37 4.18
C PRO A 43 -7.92 -6.38 4.01
N VAL A 44 -8.32 -6.14 2.77
CA VAL A 44 -9.36 -5.16 2.42
C VAL A 44 -10.50 -5.88 1.74
N GLU A 45 -11.70 -5.81 2.30
CA GLU A 45 -12.93 -6.26 1.65
C GLU A 45 -13.61 -5.12 0.89
N ASP A 46 -13.68 -3.94 1.52
CA ASP A 46 -14.24 -2.72 0.96
C ASP A 46 -13.13 -1.75 0.55
N LEU A 47 -12.77 -1.80 -0.74
CA LEU A 47 -11.68 -0.99 -1.28
C LEU A 47 -12.01 0.51 -1.27
N GLU A 48 -13.24 0.89 -1.58
CA GLU A 48 -13.61 2.29 -1.69
C GLU A 48 -13.50 3.00 -0.33
N ASN A 49 -14.06 2.40 0.72
CA ASN A 49 -13.95 2.96 2.06
C ASN A 49 -12.52 2.91 2.60
N ALA A 50 -11.74 1.88 2.24
CA ALA A 50 -10.32 1.85 2.58
C ALA A 50 -9.56 3.03 1.95
N ILE A 51 -9.75 3.32 0.66
CA ILE A 51 -9.09 4.45 -0.01
C ILE A 51 -9.58 5.80 0.54
N ARG A 52 -10.87 5.94 0.85
CA ARG A 52 -11.40 7.14 1.52
C ARG A 52 -10.73 7.36 2.89
N GLY A 53 -10.59 6.31 3.69
CA GLY A 53 -9.90 6.35 4.97
C GLY A 53 -8.42 6.73 4.81
N ILE A 54 -7.73 6.10 3.87
CA ILE A 54 -6.33 6.41 3.54
C ILE A 54 -6.15 7.88 3.18
N ARG A 55 -7.02 8.44 2.33
CA ARG A 55 -6.97 9.86 1.94
C ARG A 55 -7.23 10.82 3.11
N ALA A 56 -7.98 10.39 4.12
CA ALA A 56 -8.28 11.20 5.30
C ALA A 56 -7.15 11.21 6.35
N LEU A 57 -6.19 10.28 6.25
CA LEU A 57 -5.10 10.14 7.21
C LEU A 57 -3.82 10.86 6.74
N GLY A 58 -3.15 11.53 7.67
CA GLY A 58 -1.81 12.07 7.47
C GLY A 58 -0.71 10.99 7.52
N HIS A 59 0.48 11.33 7.04
CA HIS A 59 1.69 10.47 7.11
C HIS A 59 1.61 9.13 6.36
N ILE A 60 0.73 9.00 5.37
CA ILE A 60 0.72 7.88 4.44
C ILE A 60 1.52 8.25 3.19
N ARG A 61 2.49 7.41 2.80
CA ARG A 61 3.29 7.63 1.60
C ARG A 61 2.69 6.97 0.36
N GLY A 62 2.08 5.80 0.51
CA GLY A 62 1.44 5.07 -0.59
C GLY A 62 1.25 3.58 -0.30
N PHE A 63 0.49 2.93 -1.18
CA PHE A 63 0.18 1.51 -1.07
C PHE A 63 0.46 0.78 -2.38
N SER A 64 0.99 -0.43 -2.28
CA SER A 64 0.92 -1.44 -3.32
C SER A 64 -0.47 -2.08 -3.30
N VAL A 65 -0.98 -2.50 -4.46
CA VAL A 65 -2.27 -3.17 -4.57
C VAL A 65 -2.09 -4.52 -5.25
N THR A 66 -2.70 -5.55 -4.68
CA THR A 66 -2.68 -6.92 -5.22
C THR A 66 -4.08 -7.48 -5.38
N ILE A 67 -4.19 -8.73 -5.85
CA ILE A 67 -5.44 -9.45 -6.07
C ILE A 67 -6.33 -9.37 -4.81
N PRO A 68 -7.65 -9.16 -4.98
CA PRO A 68 -8.40 -8.96 -6.23
C PRO A 68 -8.45 -7.50 -6.71
N HIS A 69 -7.79 -6.57 -6.00
CA HIS A 69 -8.05 -5.13 -6.12
C HIS A 69 -7.29 -4.40 -7.22
N LYS A 70 -6.43 -5.10 -7.98
CA LYS A 70 -5.60 -4.47 -9.03
C LYS A 70 -6.39 -3.75 -10.11
N VAL A 71 -7.60 -4.23 -10.42
CA VAL A 71 -8.47 -3.62 -11.43
C VAL A 71 -9.44 -2.62 -10.79
N SER A 72 -10.04 -2.99 -9.65
CA SER A 72 -11.03 -2.15 -8.97
C SER A 72 -10.44 -0.88 -8.34
N ILE A 73 -9.12 -0.81 -8.14
CA ILE A 73 -8.45 0.41 -7.68
C ILE A 73 -8.41 1.51 -8.75
N MET A 74 -8.36 1.16 -10.04
CA MET A 74 -8.15 2.12 -11.13
C MET A 74 -9.12 3.33 -11.11
N PRO A 75 -10.44 3.16 -10.96
CA PRO A 75 -11.36 4.32 -10.89
C PRO A 75 -11.18 5.18 -9.63
N LEU A 76 -10.46 4.70 -8.62
CA LEU A 76 -10.22 5.41 -7.37
C LEU A 76 -8.90 6.21 -7.39
N LEU A 77 -8.06 6.04 -8.42
CA LEU A 77 -6.78 6.75 -8.56
C LEU A 77 -6.98 8.12 -9.22
N ASP A 78 -6.35 9.16 -8.68
CA ASP A 78 -6.40 10.52 -9.25
C ASP A 78 -5.61 10.64 -10.55
N SER A 79 -4.57 9.81 -10.71
CA SER A 79 -3.75 9.71 -11.91
C SER A 79 -3.14 8.32 -12.02
N VAL A 80 -3.01 7.81 -13.24
CA VAL A 80 -2.33 6.55 -13.54
C VAL A 80 -1.18 6.86 -14.51
N GLU A 81 0.03 6.43 -14.18
CA GLU A 81 1.15 6.55 -15.10
C GLU A 81 0.92 5.62 -16.31
N THR A 82 1.20 6.07 -17.53
CA THR A 82 0.85 5.42 -18.81
C THR A 82 1.33 3.96 -18.95
N THR A 83 2.33 3.56 -18.18
CA THR A 83 2.80 2.16 -18.08
C THR A 83 1.81 1.24 -17.38
N ALA A 84 1.00 1.76 -16.44
CA ALA A 84 -0.01 1.00 -15.71
C ALA A 84 -1.34 0.85 -16.48
N GLU A 85 -1.64 1.73 -17.44
CA GLU A 85 -2.81 1.61 -18.33
C GLU A 85 -2.72 0.36 -19.23
N HIS A 86 -1.51 0.02 -19.69
CA HIS A 86 -1.26 -1.16 -20.51
C HIS A 86 -1.12 -2.46 -19.71
N ILE A 87 -0.87 -2.35 -18.40
CA ILE A 87 -0.78 -3.48 -17.45
C ILE A 87 -2.05 -3.53 -16.59
N GLY A 88 -3.21 -3.21 -17.18
CA GLY A 88 -4.48 -3.82 -16.78
C GLY A 88 -4.42 -5.32 -17.07
N SER A 89 -3.55 -6.02 -16.34
CA SER A 89 -3.21 -7.42 -16.59
C SER A 89 -4.47 -8.24 -16.41
N ARG A 90 -4.90 -8.84 -17.52
CA ARG A 90 -5.96 -9.85 -17.60
C ARG A 90 -5.76 -10.97 -16.59
#